data_AF-A0A4V3S9U5-F1
#
_entry.id   AF-A0A4V3S9U5-F1
#
_cell.length_a   1.000
_cell.length_b   1.000
_cell.length_c   1.000
_cell.angle_alpha   90.00
_cell.angle_beta   90.00
_cell.angle_gamma   90.00
#
_symmetry.space_group_name_H-M   'P 1'
#
loop_
_entity.id
_entity.type
_entity.pdbx_description
1 polymer ?
#
loop_
_entity_poly.entity_id
_entity_poly.type
_entity_poly.pdbx_seq_one_letter_code
_entity_poly.pdbx_strand_id
1 'polypeptide(L)'
;MKIFELCICALACISLTSSMTIISQLDSKDGNDGFSNSCLTEAGMNYDDGYDLRDILNNNIEKPEFQERTQKHGCVVECLLRKLNWMEGSELKEEKFYADMNKVFADHPLQTQAEELIRDCVTKVKHAPQEGCKKGVVAMKCGWRYNPYKMKSLVLCACVLILASSSSSELKNRLKSAVRSSIENDAEACLTENDMTRDDFYDEKEVMNNLHTKPENAERTGKNGCFVACILKKQNLMEGTNINEAQVHAKINEMGNDGPELAIAHKVARKCIKKAKNITQECEKGWSLYVCIAEAIHKIDQHDEHDLDPDTEDEAATEAVTEASSSSSEIKNQLKSAVGSNVNNDLEACLTENDMTRDDAYDEEEIMNNLHAKPENAERTRKNGCWIACIFKKQNVMEGTNINEAQVHAKLNQIMNDGPELAIAHKIARKCIKKANSITQECEKGWSLNVCIAKAIHKLGQHDEHELDSDAEDEASSSSLELKNWLKSAVGSNIMNDAEACLTENDMTKEDPYNEVQIMNNFHVKPENAERTRKNGCWVACILKKQNLMEGTNIKEAQVHAKLNEIMNDGPELAVAHKVARKCIKKAKSITQECEKGFSLNVCIAEAIHKLEQHDEHELDSDTEDEAVTEQAK
;
A
#
# COMPACT_ATOMS: atom_id res chain seq x y z
N MET A 1 31.88 -16.55 -17.98
CA MET A 1 30.93 -15.63 -17.32
C MET A 1 30.63 -14.34 -18.08
N LYS A 2 31.40 -13.91 -19.11
CA LYS A 2 31.20 -12.61 -19.80
C LYS A 2 29.94 -12.46 -20.69
N ILE A 3 29.25 -13.56 -21.02
CA ILE A 3 28.07 -13.56 -21.92
C ILE A 3 26.77 -13.47 -21.10
N PHE A 4 26.80 -13.89 -19.83
CA PHE A 4 25.64 -13.96 -18.94
C PHE A 4 25.23 -12.55 -18.46
N GLU A 5 26.20 -11.71 -18.10
CA GLU A 5 25.99 -10.31 -17.71
C GLU A 5 25.49 -9.43 -18.86
N LEU A 6 25.94 -9.68 -20.10
CA LEU A 6 25.59 -8.86 -21.26
C LEU A 6 24.14 -9.05 -21.72
N CYS A 7 23.60 -10.27 -21.58
CA CYS A 7 22.26 -10.64 -22.08
C CYS A 7 21.15 -10.23 -21.11
N ILE A 8 21.40 -10.32 -19.79
CA ILE A 8 20.49 -9.81 -18.75
C ILE A 8 20.44 -8.29 -18.84
N CYS A 9 21.59 -7.61 -18.96
CA CYS A 9 21.64 -6.17 -19.23
C CYS A 9 20.93 -5.83 -20.53
N ALA A 10 21.02 -6.62 -21.59
CA ALA A 10 20.34 -6.33 -22.85
C ALA A 10 18.81 -6.40 -22.73
N LEU A 11 18.25 -7.39 -22.03
CA LEU A 11 16.79 -7.52 -21.87
C LEU A 11 16.22 -6.61 -20.80
N ALA A 12 16.97 -6.41 -19.71
CA ALA A 12 16.69 -5.38 -18.75
C ALA A 12 16.79 -4.00 -19.42
N CYS A 13 17.78 -3.72 -20.27
CA CYS A 13 17.86 -2.49 -21.06
C CYS A 13 16.72 -2.38 -22.06
N ILE A 14 16.33 -3.43 -22.78
CA ILE A 14 15.16 -3.38 -23.69
C ILE A 14 13.87 -3.03 -22.91
N SER A 15 13.80 -3.38 -21.63
CA SER A 15 12.68 -3.08 -20.73
C SER A 15 12.83 -1.71 -20.01
N LEU A 16 14.05 -1.32 -19.64
CA LEU A 16 14.43 -0.20 -18.76
C LEU A 16 15.05 1.02 -19.48
N THR A 17 15.35 0.94 -20.78
CA THR A 17 15.72 2.12 -21.60
C THR A 17 14.58 3.12 -21.73
N SER A 18 13.56 3.02 -20.89
CA SER A 18 12.40 3.89 -20.87
C SER A 18 12.10 4.52 -19.52
N SER A 19 12.87 4.36 -18.43
CA SER A 19 12.52 5.16 -17.23
C SER A 19 13.55 5.44 -16.15
N MET A 20 14.64 4.67 -15.97
CA MET A 20 15.49 4.91 -14.77
C MET A 20 17.01 4.91 -15.00
N THR A 21 17.56 4.11 -15.91
CA THR A 21 19.03 4.07 -16.09
C THR A 21 19.57 5.27 -16.88
N ILE A 22 18.74 5.88 -17.73
CA ILE A 22 19.10 6.99 -18.63
C ILE A 22 19.44 8.27 -17.84
N ILE A 23 18.71 8.53 -16.75
CA ILE A 23 18.88 9.74 -15.91
C ILE A 23 20.25 9.73 -15.22
N SER A 24 20.68 8.58 -14.69
CA SER A 24 21.97 8.45 -14.00
C SER A 24 23.20 8.45 -14.91
N GLN A 25 23.06 8.04 -16.18
CA GLN A 25 24.19 7.90 -17.11
C GLN A 25 24.47 9.17 -17.93
N LEU A 26 23.45 9.99 -18.21
CA LEU A 26 23.62 11.24 -18.95
C LEU A 26 24.31 12.36 -18.15
N ASP A 27 24.30 12.27 -16.81
CA ASP A 27 24.90 13.29 -15.94
C ASP A 27 26.41 13.06 -15.69
N SER A 28 26.94 11.89 -16.05
CA SER A 28 28.37 11.58 -15.91
C SER A 28 29.17 12.06 -17.12
N LYS A 29 29.86 13.20 -16.96
CA LYS A 29 30.53 13.93 -18.05
C LYS A 29 31.94 13.44 -18.41
N ASP A 30 32.41 12.32 -17.88
CA ASP A 30 33.77 11.81 -18.16
C ASP A 30 33.73 10.41 -18.77
N GLY A 31 34.21 10.35 -20.02
CA GLY A 31 33.95 9.27 -20.95
C GLY A 31 34.66 7.96 -20.61
N ASN A 32 33.86 6.88 -20.46
CA ASN A 32 34.06 5.65 -21.22
C ASN A 32 32.84 4.69 -21.18
N ASP A 33 31.62 5.15 -21.49
CA ASP A 33 30.40 4.33 -21.57
C ASP A 33 30.01 3.98 -23.02
N GLY A 34 30.87 3.22 -23.71
CA GLY A 34 30.83 3.13 -25.18
C GLY A 34 29.66 2.40 -25.85
N PHE A 35 28.92 1.51 -25.16
CA PHE A 35 27.91 0.66 -25.83
C PHE A 35 26.54 1.32 -25.91
N SER A 36 25.89 1.56 -24.78
CA SER A 36 24.55 2.16 -24.72
C SER A 36 24.56 3.63 -25.12
N ASN A 37 25.54 4.43 -24.67
CA ASN A 37 25.60 5.85 -25.04
C ASN A 37 25.81 6.06 -26.54
N SER A 38 26.55 5.16 -27.20
CA SER A 38 26.67 5.22 -28.66
C SER A 38 25.35 4.92 -29.36
N CYS A 39 24.51 4.03 -28.83
CA CYS A 39 23.18 3.74 -29.38
C CYS A 39 22.18 4.87 -29.10
N LEU A 40 22.25 5.50 -27.93
CA LEU A 40 21.49 6.72 -27.62
C LEU A 40 21.87 7.86 -28.57
N THR A 41 23.17 8.06 -28.78
CA THR A 41 23.70 9.06 -29.73
C THR A 41 23.29 8.74 -31.16
N GLU A 42 23.40 7.48 -31.60
CA GLU A 42 22.99 7.03 -32.95
C GLU A 42 21.48 7.22 -33.17
N ALA A 43 20.67 7.01 -32.13
CA ALA A 43 19.23 7.22 -32.16
C ALA A 43 18.80 8.70 -32.05
N GLY A 44 19.74 9.62 -31.79
CA GLY A 44 19.42 11.02 -31.54
C GLY A 44 18.56 11.23 -30.30
N MET A 45 18.70 10.37 -29.30
CA MET A 45 17.93 10.40 -28.06
C MET A 45 18.60 11.31 -27.04
N ASN A 46 17.84 12.28 -26.50
CA ASN A 46 18.27 13.14 -25.40
C ASN A 46 17.51 12.79 -24.10
N TYR A 47 17.73 13.57 -23.05
CA TYR A 47 17.10 13.34 -21.74
C TYR A 47 15.56 13.43 -21.78
N ASP A 48 15.02 14.40 -22.50
CA ASP A 48 13.56 14.66 -22.60
C ASP A 48 12.82 13.62 -23.46
N ASP A 49 13.59 12.84 -24.22
CA ASP A 49 13.11 11.72 -25.01
C ASP A 49 12.92 10.45 -24.17
N GLY A 50 13.31 10.41 -22.89
CA GLY A 50 13.00 9.30 -22.00
C GLY A 50 11.49 9.20 -21.71
N TYR A 51 10.97 7.99 -21.58
CA TYR A 51 9.70 7.83 -20.86
C TYR A 51 9.96 7.95 -19.35
N ASP A 52 8.95 8.33 -18.58
CA ASP A 52 8.98 8.11 -17.13
C ASP A 52 8.12 6.89 -16.77
N LEU A 53 8.13 6.50 -15.49
CA LEU A 53 7.33 5.36 -15.04
C LEU A 53 5.82 5.59 -15.29
N ARG A 54 5.35 6.83 -15.18
CA ARG A 54 3.94 7.19 -15.40
C ARG A 54 3.56 7.06 -16.88
N ASP A 55 4.44 7.41 -17.79
CA ASP A 55 4.24 7.25 -19.22
C ASP A 55 4.07 5.77 -19.59
N ILE A 56 4.87 4.90 -18.98
CA ILE A 56 4.79 3.45 -19.19
C ILE A 56 3.47 2.92 -18.62
N LEU A 57 3.13 3.27 -17.38
CA LEU A 57 1.90 2.80 -16.72
C LEU A 57 0.63 3.25 -17.46
N ASN A 58 0.63 4.46 -18.02
CA ASN A 58 -0.50 5.01 -18.75
C ASN A 58 -0.56 4.58 -20.23
N ASN A 59 0.27 3.63 -20.66
CA ASN A 59 0.39 3.19 -22.06
C ASN A 59 0.63 4.36 -23.04
N ASN A 60 1.35 5.41 -22.62
CA ASN A 60 1.63 6.59 -23.45
C ASN A 60 2.44 6.21 -24.72
N ILE A 61 3.17 5.10 -24.67
CA ILE A 61 3.89 4.48 -25.80
C ILE A 61 3.01 4.18 -27.03
N GLU A 62 1.70 3.99 -26.84
CA GLU A 62 0.75 3.74 -27.94
C GLU A 62 0.11 5.02 -28.49
N LYS A 63 0.26 6.15 -27.80
CA LYS A 63 -0.41 7.40 -28.19
C LYS A 63 0.35 8.09 -29.34
N PRO A 64 -0.36 8.67 -30.33
CA PRO A 64 0.28 9.36 -31.46
C PRO A 64 1.19 10.51 -31.06
N GLU A 65 0.88 11.20 -29.96
CA GLU A 65 1.68 12.32 -29.42
C GLU A 65 3.11 11.90 -29.00
N PHE A 66 3.33 10.61 -28.69
CA PHE A 66 4.66 10.07 -28.34
C PHE A 66 5.29 9.26 -29.48
N GLN A 67 4.83 9.42 -30.72
CA GLN A 67 5.33 8.65 -31.85
C GLN A 67 6.84 8.87 -32.10
N GLU A 68 7.32 10.12 -32.04
CA GLU A 68 8.75 10.43 -32.20
C GLU A 68 9.58 9.83 -31.07
N ARG A 69 9.11 9.97 -29.83
CA ARG A 69 9.76 9.40 -28.64
C ARG A 69 9.87 7.88 -28.74
N THR A 70 8.76 7.21 -29.09
CA THR A 70 8.71 5.76 -29.35
C THR A 70 9.69 5.35 -30.44
N GLN A 71 9.78 6.16 -31.50
CA GLN A 71 10.64 5.90 -32.65
C GLN A 71 12.12 5.96 -32.27
N LYS A 72 12.54 6.94 -31.46
CA LYS A 72 13.90 7.05 -30.94
C LYS A 72 14.27 5.85 -30.06
N HIS A 73 13.40 5.45 -29.13
CA HIS A 73 13.63 4.24 -28.33
C HIS A 73 13.73 2.97 -29.18
N GLY A 74 12.89 2.84 -30.21
CA GLY A 74 13.00 1.75 -31.18
C GLY A 74 14.37 1.71 -31.86
N CYS A 75 14.94 2.85 -32.24
CA CYS A 75 16.29 2.93 -32.80
C CYS A 75 17.38 2.51 -31.81
N VAL A 76 17.24 2.88 -30.54
CA VAL A 76 18.15 2.42 -29.47
C VAL A 76 18.12 0.90 -29.38
N VAL A 77 16.92 0.31 -29.33
CA VAL A 77 16.74 -1.14 -29.25
C VAL A 77 17.37 -1.85 -30.46
N GLU A 78 17.13 -1.40 -31.69
CA GLU A 78 17.79 -2.01 -32.86
C GLU A 78 19.31 -1.88 -32.84
N CYS A 79 19.84 -0.74 -32.38
CA CYS A 79 21.28 -0.58 -32.22
C CYS A 79 21.84 -1.58 -31.21
N LEU A 80 21.19 -1.74 -30.05
CA LEU A 80 21.60 -2.73 -29.04
C LEU A 80 21.55 -4.15 -29.62
N LEU A 81 20.46 -4.53 -30.28
CA LEU A 81 20.32 -5.86 -30.90
C LEU A 81 21.43 -6.12 -31.94
N ARG A 82 21.78 -5.13 -32.76
CA ARG A 82 22.89 -5.25 -33.72
C ARG A 82 24.23 -5.44 -33.02
N LYS A 83 24.52 -4.64 -31.99
CA LYS A 83 25.80 -4.70 -31.30
C LYS A 83 25.96 -5.94 -30.41
N LEU A 84 24.86 -6.53 -29.93
CA LEU A 84 24.85 -7.84 -29.27
C LEU A 84 24.99 -9.01 -30.25
N ASN A 85 25.03 -8.71 -31.55
CA ASN A 85 25.00 -9.70 -32.62
C ASN A 85 23.73 -10.59 -32.54
N TRP A 86 22.64 -10.03 -32.03
CA TRP A 86 21.30 -10.64 -32.07
C TRP A 86 20.51 -10.20 -33.29
N MET A 87 21.00 -9.20 -34.01
CA MET A 87 20.45 -8.73 -35.28
C MET A 87 21.60 -8.46 -36.26
N GLU A 88 21.42 -8.82 -37.53
CA GLU A 88 22.31 -8.45 -38.63
C GLU A 88 21.51 -7.75 -39.72
N GLY A 89 21.88 -6.51 -40.00
CA GLY A 89 21.01 -5.59 -40.74
C GLY A 89 19.68 -5.42 -40.02
N SER A 90 18.60 -5.90 -40.63
CA SER A 90 17.26 -5.90 -40.04
C SER A 90 16.80 -7.30 -39.58
N GLU A 91 17.59 -8.34 -39.80
CA GLU A 91 17.19 -9.72 -39.51
C GLU A 91 17.66 -10.13 -38.11
N LEU A 92 16.74 -10.62 -37.29
CA LEU A 92 17.06 -11.14 -35.97
C LEU A 92 17.71 -12.52 -36.11
N LYS A 93 18.86 -12.73 -35.45
CA LYS A 93 19.55 -14.02 -35.34
C LYS A 93 18.90 -14.86 -34.25
N GLU A 94 17.71 -15.36 -34.55
CA GLU A 94 16.86 -16.12 -33.63
C GLU A 94 17.61 -17.26 -32.92
N GLU A 95 18.39 -18.06 -33.64
CA GLU A 95 19.20 -19.15 -33.06
C GLU A 95 20.21 -18.64 -32.02
N LYS A 96 20.89 -17.53 -32.32
CA LYS A 96 21.86 -16.93 -31.39
C LYS A 96 21.14 -16.28 -30.20
N PHE A 97 20.00 -15.64 -30.45
CA PHE A 97 19.17 -15.05 -29.40
C PHE A 97 18.70 -16.13 -28.42
N TYR A 98 18.13 -17.24 -28.90
CA TYR A 98 17.75 -18.36 -28.03
C TYR A 98 18.95 -19.03 -27.36
N ALA A 99 20.07 -19.22 -28.05
CA ALA A 99 21.25 -19.81 -27.44
C ALA A 99 21.78 -18.96 -26.27
N ASP A 100 21.81 -17.64 -26.46
CA ASP A 100 22.20 -16.71 -25.40
C ASP A 100 21.16 -16.68 -24.28
N MET A 101 19.86 -16.80 -24.60
CA MET A 101 18.77 -16.82 -23.61
C MET A 101 18.68 -18.11 -22.80
N ASN A 102 18.77 -19.27 -23.43
CA ASN A 102 18.78 -20.56 -22.74
C ASN A 102 20.00 -20.68 -21.82
N LYS A 103 21.10 -20.01 -22.15
CA LYS A 103 22.25 -19.91 -21.27
C LYS A 103 22.00 -19.01 -20.05
N VAL A 104 21.15 -17.99 -20.19
CA VAL A 104 20.76 -17.10 -19.10
C VAL A 104 19.74 -17.75 -18.18
N PHE A 105 18.73 -18.42 -18.76
CA PHE A 105 17.62 -19.04 -18.05
C PHE A 105 17.82 -20.53 -17.77
N ALA A 106 19.04 -21.04 -17.93
CA ALA A 106 19.37 -22.43 -17.60
C ALA A 106 18.93 -22.72 -16.16
N ASP A 107 18.09 -23.74 -15.99
CA ASP A 107 17.56 -24.19 -14.71
C ASP A 107 16.63 -23.19 -13.97
N HIS A 108 16.17 -22.13 -14.65
CA HIS A 108 15.26 -21.14 -14.06
C HIS A 108 13.79 -21.59 -14.17
N PRO A 109 12.97 -21.47 -13.11
CA PRO A 109 11.55 -21.88 -13.13
C PRO A 109 10.69 -21.19 -14.21
N LEU A 110 11.15 -20.04 -14.71
CA LEU A 110 10.48 -19.25 -15.75
C LEU A 110 11.01 -19.49 -17.17
N GLN A 111 11.92 -20.45 -17.37
CA GLN A 111 12.53 -20.72 -18.68
C GLN A 111 11.48 -20.93 -19.77
N THR A 112 10.49 -21.80 -19.53
CA THR A 112 9.43 -22.09 -20.53
C THR A 112 8.59 -20.84 -20.87
N GLN A 113 8.27 -20.01 -19.88
CA GLN A 113 7.51 -18.76 -20.09
C GLN A 113 8.34 -17.74 -20.87
N ALA A 114 9.63 -17.64 -20.57
CA ALA A 114 10.56 -16.80 -21.32
C ALA A 114 10.68 -17.28 -22.77
N GLU A 115 10.82 -18.58 -23.02
CA GLU A 115 10.91 -19.15 -24.36
C GLU A 115 9.64 -18.87 -25.20
N GLU A 116 8.45 -18.98 -24.62
CA GLU A 116 7.18 -18.66 -25.29
C GLU A 116 7.08 -17.16 -25.63
N LEU A 117 7.40 -16.29 -24.67
CA LEU A 117 7.43 -14.84 -24.86
C LEU A 117 8.39 -14.44 -25.98
N ILE A 118 9.61 -14.96 -25.91
CA ILE A 118 10.64 -14.70 -26.92
C ILE A 118 10.13 -15.12 -28.29
N ARG A 119 9.54 -16.31 -28.41
CA ARG A 119 9.04 -16.82 -29.69
C ARG A 119 7.98 -15.93 -30.32
N ASP A 120 7.03 -15.47 -29.52
CA ASP A 120 6.01 -14.52 -29.98
C ASP A 120 6.64 -13.18 -30.40
N CYS A 121 7.56 -12.64 -29.60
CA CYS A 121 8.24 -11.39 -29.91
C CYS A 121 9.14 -11.46 -31.14
N VAL A 122 9.93 -12.52 -31.28
CA VAL A 122 10.76 -12.76 -32.48
C VAL A 122 9.88 -12.84 -33.72
N THR A 123 8.73 -13.53 -33.63
CA THR A 123 7.76 -13.60 -34.72
C THR A 123 7.24 -12.22 -35.09
N LYS A 124 6.84 -11.39 -34.12
CA LYS A 124 6.36 -10.01 -34.36
C LYS A 124 7.44 -9.12 -34.98
N VAL A 125 8.66 -9.18 -34.45
CA VAL A 125 9.81 -8.41 -34.96
C VAL A 125 10.15 -8.78 -36.40
N LYS A 126 10.04 -10.07 -36.75
CA LYS A 126 10.31 -10.56 -38.11
C LYS A 126 9.33 -9.99 -39.15
N HIS A 127 8.06 -9.82 -38.78
CA HIS A 127 7.01 -9.29 -39.65
C HIS A 127 6.94 -7.75 -39.65
N ALA A 128 7.68 -7.08 -38.77
CA ALA A 128 7.69 -5.63 -38.71
C ALA A 128 8.44 -5.02 -39.92
N PRO A 129 7.99 -3.85 -40.42
CA PRO A 129 8.65 -3.19 -41.56
C PRO A 129 10.12 -2.88 -41.24
N GLN A 130 10.99 -2.93 -42.27
CA GLN A 130 12.43 -2.69 -42.10
C GLN A 130 12.80 -1.20 -41.97
N GLU A 131 11.91 -0.29 -42.35
CA GLU A 131 12.19 1.14 -42.40
C GLU A 131 12.05 1.82 -41.04
N GLY A 132 12.96 2.76 -40.76
CA GLY A 132 12.87 3.69 -39.62
C GLY A 132 12.68 2.96 -38.31
N CYS A 133 13.64 2.13 -37.91
CA CYS A 133 13.71 1.40 -36.64
C CYS A 133 12.42 0.71 -36.12
N LYS A 134 11.49 0.38 -37.03
CA LYS A 134 10.19 -0.20 -36.67
C LYS A 134 10.31 -1.59 -36.06
N LYS A 135 11.38 -2.34 -36.36
CA LYS A 135 11.63 -3.64 -35.74
C LYS A 135 12.00 -3.48 -34.27
N GLY A 136 12.76 -2.45 -33.92
CA GLY A 136 13.06 -2.11 -32.53
C GLY A 136 11.84 -1.60 -31.78
N VAL A 137 10.98 -0.81 -32.41
CA VAL A 137 9.69 -0.41 -31.80
C VAL A 137 8.84 -1.65 -31.49
N VAL A 138 8.75 -2.60 -32.42
CA VAL A 138 7.99 -3.84 -32.20
C VAL A 138 8.65 -4.72 -31.14
N ALA A 139 9.98 -4.82 -31.11
CA ALA A 139 10.71 -5.55 -30.07
C ALA A 139 10.43 -4.97 -28.68
N MET A 140 10.53 -3.64 -28.55
CA MET A 140 10.25 -2.89 -27.34
C MET A 140 8.79 -3.06 -26.86
N LYS A 141 7.81 -2.82 -27.76
CA LYS A 141 6.38 -2.99 -27.43
C LYS A 141 6.03 -4.43 -27.07
N CYS A 142 6.71 -5.41 -27.66
CA CYS A 142 6.47 -6.81 -27.32
C CYS A 142 6.98 -7.17 -25.92
N GLY A 143 8.11 -6.60 -25.51
CA GLY A 143 8.59 -6.70 -24.12
C GLY A 143 7.59 -6.10 -23.12
N TRP A 144 6.94 -4.98 -23.46
CA TRP A 144 5.99 -4.31 -22.55
C TRP A 144 4.59 -4.91 -22.50
N ARG A 145 4.05 -5.41 -23.61
CA ARG A 145 2.68 -5.98 -23.62
C ARG A 145 2.57 -7.27 -22.81
N TYR A 146 3.69 -7.86 -22.40
CA TYR A 146 3.66 -9.05 -21.55
C TYR A 146 3.58 -8.66 -20.07
N ASN A 147 2.34 -8.49 -19.62
CA ASN A 147 1.86 -8.35 -18.24
C ASN A 147 2.86 -7.74 -17.21
N PRO A 148 2.79 -6.41 -16.94
CA PRO A 148 3.67 -5.74 -15.99
C PRO A 148 3.60 -6.28 -14.56
N TYR A 149 2.57 -7.05 -14.19
CA TYR A 149 2.48 -7.68 -12.86
C TYR A 149 3.34 -8.95 -12.71
N LYS A 150 3.59 -9.71 -13.80
CA LYS A 150 4.46 -10.90 -13.75
C LYS A 150 5.95 -10.59 -13.92
N MET A 151 6.30 -9.48 -14.59
CA MET A 151 7.70 -9.07 -14.80
C MET A 151 8.35 -8.36 -13.60
N LYS A 152 7.56 -7.79 -12.66
CA LYS A 152 8.08 -7.16 -11.43
C LYS A 152 8.94 -8.14 -10.61
N SER A 153 8.53 -9.40 -10.52
CA SER A 153 9.29 -10.46 -9.84
C SER A 153 10.59 -10.83 -10.60
N LEU A 154 10.59 -10.81 -11.93
CA LEU A 154 11.75 -11.10 -12.79
C LEU A 154 12.81 -9.98 -12.77
N VAL A 155 12.37 -8.71 -12.75
CA VAL A 155 13.27 -7.55 -12.71
C VAL A 155 13.99 -7.46 -11.36
N LEU A 156 13.28 -7.72 -10.25
CA LEU A 156 13.88 -7.84 -8.91
C LEU A 156 14.89 -9.00 -8.84
N CYS A 157 14.56 -10.16 -9.41
CA CYS A 157 15.45 -11.33 -9.41
C CYS A 157 16.74 -11.11 -10.25
N ALA A 158 16.63 -10.41 -11.39
CA ALA A 158 17.77 -10.06 -12.24
C ALA A 158 18.71 -9.01 -11.60
N CYS A 159 18.16 -8.01 -10.91
CA CYS A 159 18.94 -7.01 -10.17
C CYS A 159 19.73 -7.64 -9.01
N VAL A 160 19.17 -8.66 -8.35
CA VAL A 160 19.84 -9.41 -7.28
C VAL A 160 20.93 -10.35 -7.82
N LEU A 161 20.79 -10.88 -9.04
CA LEU A 161 21.79 -11.75 -9.69
C LEU A 161 22.97 -10.97 -10.29
N ILE A 162 22.75 -9.74 -10.77
CA ILE A 162 23.80 -8.80 -11.22
C ILE A 162 24.75 -8.45 -10.06
N LEU A 163 24.22 -8.35 -8.83
CA LEU A 163 25.03 -8.09 -7.63
C LEU A 163 25.89 -9.28 -7.20
N ALA A 164 25.62 -10.49 -7.70
CA ALA A 164 26.24 -11.71 -7.21
C ALA A 164 27.33 -12.32 -8.11
N SER A 165 27.59 -11.82 -9.33
CA SER A 165 28.36 -12.61 -10.33
C SER A 165 29.49 -11.94 -11.14
N SER A 166 29.88 -10.69 -10.86
CA SER A 166 30.88 -9.98 -11.69
C SER A 166 32.33 -10.06 -11.17
N SER A 167 33.19 -10.87 -11.82
CA SER A 167 34.60 -11.13 -11.42
C SER A 167 35.66 -10.47 -12.33
N SER A 168 35.63 -9.14 -12.53
CA SER A 168 36.66 -8.40 -13.30
C SER A 168 37.39 -7.36 -12.42
N SER A 169 38.67 -7.62 -12.14
CA SER A 169 39.48 -6.87 -11.15
C SER A 169 39.89 -5.46 -11.55
N GLU A 170 39.77 -5.07 -12.83
CA GLU A 170 40.14 -3.72 -13.30
C GLU A 170 38.93 -2.79 -13.42
N LEU A 171 37.73 -3.37 -13.65
CA LEU A 171 36.43 -2.73 -13.50
C LEU A 171 36.11 -2.47 -12.01
N LYS A 172 36.56 -3.37 -11.11
CA LYS A 172 36.46 -3.25 -9.64
C LYS A 172 37.03 -1.93 -9.11
N ASN A 173 38.09 -1.37 -9.71
CA ASN A 173 38.73 -0.17 -9.16
C ASN A 173 38.13 1.16 -9.67
N ARG A 174 37.28 1.14 -10.71
CA ARG A 174 36.79 2.37 -11.36
C ARG A 174 35.26 2.47 -11.42
N LEU A 175 34.53 1.36 -11.27
CA LEU A 175 33.07 1.32 -11.06
C LEU A 175 32.67 1.66 -9.61
N LYS A 176 33.69 1.85 -8.75
CA LYS A 176 33.66 2.23 -7.34
C LYS A 176 33.71 3.75 -7.19
N SER A 177 32.60 4.47 -7.29
CA SER A 177 32.56 5.80 -6.64
C SER A 177 32.49 5.58 -5.12
N ALA A 178 33.24 6.39 -4.38
CA ALA A 178 33.89 6.04 -3.10
C ALA A 178 33.01 5.39 -2.01
N VAL A 179 31.69 5.56 -2.05
CA VAL A 179 30.75 5.07 -1.03
C VAL A 179 30.42 3.58 -1.18
N ARG A 180 29.96 3.13 -2.37
CA ARG A 180 29.57 1.72 -2.61
C ARG A 180 30.74 0.75 -2.48
N SER A 181 31.91 1.26 -2.88
CA SER A 181 33.18 0.56 -2.79
C SER A 181 33.65 0.20 -1.39
N SER A 182 33.36 1.10 -0.47
CA SER A 182 33.84 1.02 0.90
C SER A 182 32.96 0.02 1.62
N ILE A 183 31.64 0.11 1.42
CA ILE A 183 30.64 -0.78 2.02
C ILE A 183 30.85 -2.24 1.59
N GLU A 184 31.11 -2.51 0.31
CA GLU A 184 31.35 -3.89 -0.16
C GLU A 184 32.63 -4.50 0.43
N ASN A 185 33.72 -3.72 0.50
CA ASN A 185 34.96 -4.17 1.10
C ASN A 185 34.79 -4.41 2.61
N ASP A 186 34.05 -3.53 3.28
CA ASP A 186 33.75 -3.65 4.69
C ASP A 186 32.85 -4.85 4.96
N ALA A 187 31.87 -5.12 4.09
CA ALA A 187 31.03 -6.32 4.15
C ALA A 187 31.85 -7.59 3.98
N GLU A 188 32.73 -7.67 2.98
CA GLU A 188 33.60 -8.84 2.77
C GLU A 188 34.54 -9.08 3.97
N ALA A 189 35.11 -7.99 4.52
CA ALA A 189 35.92 -8.05 5.73
C ALA A 189 35.10 -8.52 6.94
N CYS A 190 33.89 -7.98 7.15
CA CYS A 190 33.03 -8.34 8.26
C CYS A 190 32.48 -9.76 8.16
N LEU A 191 32.22 -10.28 6.96
CA LEU A 191 31.89 -11.69 6.74
C LEU A 191 33.01 -12.60 7.22
N THR A 192 34.24 -12.27 6.83
CA THR A 192 35.43 -13.03 7.21
C THR A 192 35.70 -12.94 8.72
N GLU A 193 35.59 -11.73 9.30
CA GLU A 193 35.81 -11.49 10.74
C GLU A 193 34.81 -12.23 11.63
N ASN A 194 33.57 -12.45 11.15
CA ASN A 194 32.50 -13.11 11.90
C ASN A 194 32.25 -14.57 11.51
N ASP A 195 33.12 -15.15 10.67
CA ASP A 195 32.98 -16.52 10.15
C ASP A 195 31.56 -16.78 9.58
N MET A 196 31.11 -15.85 8.72
CA MET A 196 29.80 -15.89 8.07
C MET A 196 29.91 -16.23 6.59
N THR A 197 28.95 -17.02 6.15
CA THR A 197 28.65 -17.34 4.76
C THR A 197 27.32 -16.69 4.37
N ARG A 198 26.95 -16.81 3.08
CA ARG A 198 25.69 -16.26 2.58
C ARG A 198 24.46 -16.96 3.20
N ASP A 199 24.59 -18.24 3.53
CA ASP A 199 23.49 -19.04 4.09
C ASP A 199 23.19 -18.68 5.56
N ASP A 200 24.11 -17.97 6.21
CA ASP A 200 23.91 -17.51 7.59
C ASP A 200 22.97 -16.31 7.68
N PHE A 201 22.72 -15.56 6.60
CA PHE A 201 21.83 -14.39 6.65
C PHE A 201 20.36 -14.78 6.71
N TYR A 202 19.60 -14.10 7.58
CA TYR A 202 18.15 -14.21 7.54
C TYR A 202 17.59 -13.52 6.31
N ASP A 203 16.63 -14.14 5.65
CA ASP A 203 15.74 -13.40 4.77
C ASP A 203 14.62 -12.70 5.56
N GLU A 204 13.94 -11.76 4.90
CA GLU A 204 12.87 -10.98 5.50
C GLU A 204 11.74 -11.85 6.07
N LYS A 205 11.35 -12.91 5.35
CA LYS A 205 10.30 -13.83 5.81
C LYS A 205 10.75 -14.58 7.05
N GLU A 206 12.02 -14.95 7.14
CA GLU A 206 12.56 -15.60 8.32
C GLU A 206 12.57 -14.67 9.55
N VAL A 207 12.91 -13.39 9.35
CA VAL A 207 12.81 -12.37 10.41
C VAL A 207 11.36 -12.25 10.88
N MET A 208 10.40 -12.10 9.97
CA MET A 208 8.98 -11.89 10.30
C MET A 208 8.29 -13.09 10.89
N ASN A 209 8.71 -14.29 10.52
CA ASN A 209 8.26 -15.53 11.19
C ASN A 209 9.00 -15.80 12.51
N ASN A 210 9.75 -14.83 13.03
CA ASN A 210 10.50 -14.92 14.28
C ASN A 210 11.45 -16.13 14.34
N LEU A 211 11.96 -16.61 13.20
CA LEU A 211 12.86 -17.77 13.17
C LEU A 211 14.13 -17.50 13.98
N HIS A 212 14.58 -16.26 14.00
CA HIS A 212 15.74 -15.79 14.76
C HIS A 212 15.61 -15.91 16.29
N THR A 213 14.39 -16.08 16.81
CA THR A 213 14.13 -16.26 18.26
C THR A 213 14.25 -17.71 18.72
N LYS A 214 14.29 -18.66 17.78
CA LYS A 214 14.38 -20.08 18.11
C LYS A 214 15.78 -20.41 18.67
N PRO A 215 15.87 -21.26 19.70
CA PRO A 215 17.15 -21.55 20.37
C PRO A 215 18.18 -22.21 19.44
N GLU A 216 17.75 -23.04 18.48
CA GLU A 216 18.62 -23.63 17.44
C GLU A 216 19.28 -22.59 16.53
N ASN A 217 18.74 -21.37 16.49
CA ASN A 217 19.20 -20.27 15.65
C ASN A 217 20.01 -19.22 16.43
N ALA A 218 20.27 -19.42 17.73
CA ALA A 218 20.96 -18.45 18.57
C ALA A 218 22.36 -18.07 18.06
N GLU A 219 23.11 -19.04 17.51
CA GLU A 219 24.42 -18.78 16.90
C GLU A 219 24.29 -17.93 15.62
N ARG A 220 23.38 -18.31 14.71
CA ARG A 220 23.09 -17.58 13.46
C ARG A 220 22.68 -16.13 13.76
N THR A 221 21.81 -15.95 14.76
CA THR A 221 21.38 -14.64 15.26
C THR A 221 22.56 -13.82 15.82
N GLY A 222 23.41 -14.44 16.63
CA GLY A 222 24.63 -13.80 17.15
C GLY A 222 25.56 -13.34 16.02
N LYS A 223 25.83 -14.20 15.03
CA LYS A 223 26.67 -13.89 13.87
C LYS A 223 26.13 -12.70 13.07
N ASN A 224 24.84 -12.70 12.72
CA ASN A 224 24.21 -11.59 12.01
C ASN A 224 24.29 -10.28 12.80
N GLY A 225 24.06 -10.34 14.12
CA GLY A 225 24.19 -9.18 14.98
C GLY A 225 25.62 -8.60 15.00
N CYS A 226 26.62 -9.46 15.11
CA CYS A 226 28.03 -9.04 15.07
C CYS A 226 28.44 -8.51 13.70
N PHE A 227 27.93 -9.08 12.61
CA PHE A 227 28.18 -8.59 11.26
C PHE A 227 27.66 -7.16 11.06
N VAL A 228 26.43 -6.88 11.48
CA VAL A 228 25.86 -5.52 11.39
C VAL A 228 26.65 -4.53 12.24
N ALA A 229 27.03 -4.91 13.46
CA ALA A 229 27.87 -4.06 14.32
C ALA A 229 29.26 -3.79 13.69
N CYS A 230 29.86 -4.80 13.05
CA CYS A 230 31.12 -4.66 12.33
C CYS A 230 31.03 -3.66 11.17
N ILE A 231 29.97 -3.73 10.34
CA ILE A 231 29.74 -2.79 9.24
C ILE A 231 29.62 -1.36 9.75
N LEU A 232 28.81 -1.16 10.81
CA LEU A 232 28.63 0.17 11.40
C LEU A 232 29.96 0.73 11.92
N LYS A 233 30.80 -0.09 12.54
CA LYS A 233 32.14 0.33 13.01
C LYS A 233 33.07 0.72 11.88
N LYS A 234 33.18 -0.09 10.82
CA LYS A 234 34.09 0.22 9.69
C LYS A 234 33.65 1.47 8.92
N GLN A 235 32.35 1.73 8.86
CA GLN A 235 31.79 2.96 8.31
C GLN A 235 31.85 4.16 9.29
N ASN A 236 32.44 3.99 10.48
CA ASN A 236 32.49 4.98 11.58
C ASN A 236 31.12 5.40 12.15
N LEU A 237 30.05 4.68 11.80
CA LEU A 237 28.69 4.90 12.27
C LEU A 237 28.45 4.40 13.71
N MET A 238 29.40 3.65 14.27
CA MET A 238 29.34 3.11 15.63
C MET A 238 30.73 3.07 16.27
N GLU A 239 30.83 3.53 17.52
CA GLU A 239 32.04 3.45 18.34
C GLU A 239 31.72 2.70 19.65
N GLY A 240 32.34 1.53 19.83
CA GLY A 240 31.92 0.60 20.88
C GLY A 240 30.45 0.23 20.71
N THR A 241 29.63 0.51 21.73
CA THR A 241 28.17 0.31 21.73
C THR A 241 27.39 1.56 21.35
N ASN A 242 28.05 2.69 21.07
CA ASN A 242 27.39 3.96 20.80
C ASN A 242 27.21 4.14 19.29
N ILE A 243 25.97 4.38 18.83
CA ILE A 243 25.67 4.65 17.42
C ILE A 243 25.77 6.16 17.19
N ASN A 244 26.55 6.56 16.19
CA ASN A 244 26.66 7.94 15.78
C ASN A 244 25.49 8.31 14.85
N GLU A 245 24.34 8.62 15.45
CA GLU A 245 23.10 8.92 14.74
C GLU A 245 23.27 10.00 13.66
N ALA A 246 24.02 11.07 13.93
CA ALA A 246 24.29 12.12 12.96
C ALA A 246 25.01 11.60 11.71
N GLN A 247 26.01 10.72 11.88
CA GLN A 247 26.69 10.09 10.75
C GLN A 247 25.80 9.07 10.02
N VAL A 248 24.89 8.39 10.71
CA VAL A 248 23.92 7.50 10.06
C VAL A 248 23.01 8.31 9.13
N HIS A 249 22.48 9.45 9.59
CA HIS A 249 21.69 10.34 8.74
C HIS A 249 22.50 10.91 7.58
N ALA A 250 23.74 11.36 7.82
CA ALA A 250 24.62 11.81 6.75
C ALA A 250 24.85 10.70 5.70
N LYS A 251 25.01 9.45 6.15
CA LYS A 251 25.20 8.30 5.26
C LYS A 251 23.95 7.98 4.44
N ILE A 252 22.76 8.12 5.02
CA ILE A 252 21.49 7.96 4.31
C ILE A 252 21.39 9.00 3.18
N ASN A 253 21.77 10.25 3.43
CA ASN A 253 21.83 11.31 2.41
C ASN A 253 22.84 11.03 1.30
N GLU A 254 23.99 10.41 1.64
CA GLU A 254 24.95 9.98 0.62
C GLU A 254 24.43 8.85 -0.29
N MET A 255 23.46 8.05 0.20
CA MET A 255 22.97 6.85 -0.49
C MET A 255 21.66 7.07 -1.25
N GLY A 256 20.81 7.99 -0.81
CA GLY A 256 19.52 8.28 -1.44
C GLY A 256 19.56 9.53 -2.33
N ASN A 257 18.63 9.60 -3.29
CA ASN A 257 18.31 10.85 -3.98
C ASN A 257 17.25 11.61 -3.17
N ASP A 258 17.17 12.93 -3.35
CA ASP A 258 16.11 13.74 -2.76
C ASP A 258 14.73 13.19 -3.20
N GLY A 259 13.97 12.63 -2.25
CA GLY A 259 12.70 11.95 -2.50
C GLY A 259 11.97 11.53 -1.22
N PRO A 260 10.67 11.18 -1.29
CA PRO A 260 9.89 10.74 -0.12
C PRO A 260 10.51 9.52 0.59
N GLU A 261 11.17 8.63 -0.16
CA GLU A 261 11.86 7.45 0.36
C GLU A 261 13.03 7.82 1.29
N LEU A 262 13.69 8.96 1.05
CA LEU A 262 14.78 9.46 1.89
C LEU A 262 14.26 9.88 3.28
N ALA A 263 13.10 10.54 3.31
CA ALA A 263 12.44 10.94 4.56
C ALA A 263 11.98 9.69 5.36
N ILE A 264 11.43 8.69 4.67
CA ILE A 264 11.08 7.38 5.23
C ILE A 264 12.33 6.71 5.83
N ALA A 265 13.43 6.65 5.10
CA ALA A 265 14.69 6.05 5.57
C ALA A 265 15.23 6.73 6.83
N HIS A 266 15.23 8.06 6.89
CA HIS A 266 15.62 8.81 8.09
C HIS A 266 14.73 8.49 9.30
N LYS A 267 13.43 8.40 9.07
CA LYS A 267 12.46 8.11 10.13
C LYS A 267 12.64 6.70 10.70
N VAL A 268 12.81 5.70 9.82
CA VAL A 268 13.11 4.32 10.21
C VAL A 268 14.43 4.26 10.99
N ALA A 269 15.48 4.91 10.49
CA ALA A 269 16.78 4.94 11.16
C ALA A 269 16.69 5.51 12.59
N ARG A 270 16.07 6.68 12.76
CA ARG A 270 15.85 7.31 14.07
C ARG A 270 15.09 6.37 15.02
N LYS A 271 13.98 5.79 14.57
CA LYS A 271 13.15 4.86 15.36
C LYS A 271 13.97 3.64 15.81
N CYS A 272 14.73 3.04 14.90
CA CYS A 272 15.51 1.85 15.20
C CYS A 272 16.72 2.13 16.10
N ILE A 273 17.40 3.26 15.91
CA ILE A 273 18.47 3.72 16.82
C ILE A 273 17.92 3.94 18.23
N LYS A 274 16.75 4.60 18.36
CA LYS A 274 16.06 4.80 19.65
C LYS A 274 15.74 3.46 20.32
N LYS A 275 15.21 2.48 19.58
CA LYS A 275 14.92 1.11 20.06
C LYS A 275 16.20 0.40 20.55
N ALA A 276 17.31 0.56 19.84
CA ALA A 276 18.57 -0.10 20.14
C ALA A 276 19.46 0.64 21.17
N LYS A 277 19.07 1.86 21.61
CA LYS A 277 19.90 2.76 22.43
C LYS A 277 20.42 2.11 23.72
N ASN A 278 19.55 1.39 24.44
CA ASN A 278 19.84 0.85 25.77
C ASN A 278 20.54 -0.52 25.77
N ILE A 279 20.79 -1.11 24.59
CA ILE A 279 21.47 -2.40 24.48
C ILE A 279 22.97 -2.19 24.74
N THR A 280 23.59 -3.00 25.58
CA THR A 280 25.01 -2.86 25.98
C THR A 280 25.95 -3.85 25.29
N GLN A 281 25.42 -4.89 24.66
CA GLN A 281 26.22 -5.80 23.84
C GLN A 281 26.18 -5.36 22.38
N GLU A 282 27.36 -5.28 21.76
CA GLU A 282 27.49 -4.75 20.39
C GLU A 282 26.74 -5.59 19.36
N CYS A 283 26.93 -6.91 19.41
CA CYS A 283 26.25 -7.83 18.48
C CYS A 283 24.73 -7.83 18.69
N GLU A 284 24.27 -7.80 19.94
CA GLU A 284 22.84 -7.70 20.25
C GLU A 284 22.24 -6.38 19.76
N LYS A 285 22.99 -5.27 19.88
CA LYS A 285 22.60 -3.97 19.35
C LYS A 285 22.50 -3.99 17.82
N GLY A 286 23.51 -4.56 17.15
CA GLY A 286 23.50 -4.75 15.69
C GLY A 286 22.30 -5.59 15.23
N TRP A 287 21.99 -6.67 15.95
CA TRP A 287 20.83 -7.51 15.66
C TRP A 287 19.50 -6.76 15.85
N SER A 288 19.36 -6.02 16.95
CA SER A 288 18.15 -5.23 17.22
C SER A 288 17.90 -4.15 16.17
N LEU A 289 18.95 -3.54 15.62
CA LEU A 289 18.84 -2.62 14.50
C LEU A 289 18.34 -3.33 13.24
N TYR A 290 18.94 -4.48 12.91
CA TYR A 290 18.59 -5.25 11.73
C TYR A 290 17.13 -5.69 11.73
N VAL A 291 16.65 -6.29 12.83
CA VAL A 291 15.25 -6.69 12.97
C VAL A 291 14.32 -5.49 12.86
N CYS A 292 14.64 -4.38 13.52
CA CYS A 292 13.80 -3.18 13.44
C CYS A 292 13.69 -2.61 12.02
N ILE A 293 14.79 -2.61 11.25
CA ILE A 293 14.80 -2.14 9.87
C ILE A 293 14.01 -3.10 8.97
N ALA A 294 14.23 -4.42 9.10
CA ALA A 294 13.47 -5.42 8.36
C ALA A 294 11.97 -5.35 8.67
N GLU A 295 11.60 -5.14 9.94
CA GLU A 295 10.22 -4.92 10.37
C GLU A 295 9.59 -3.69 9.71
N ALA A 296 10.34 -2.60 9.60
CA ALA A 296 9.87 -1.38 8.98
C ALA A 296 9.70 -1.52 7.47
N ILE A 297 10.66 -2.16 6.79
CA ILE A 297 10.60 -2.41 5.34
C ILE A 297 9.39 -3.27 4.99
N HIS A 298 9.17 -4.38 5.70
CA HIS A 298 8.01 -5.23 5.46
C HIS A 298 6.68 -4.49 5.62
N LYS A 299 6.60 -3.56 6.59
CA LYS A 299 5.40 -2.73 6.78
C LYS A 299 5.21 -1.77 5.61
N ILE A 300 6.29 -1.18 5.10
CA ILE A 300 6.25 -0.33 3.90
C ILE A 300 5.85 -1.16 2.66
N ASP A 301 6.25 -2.43 2.58
CA ASP A 301 5.91 -3.30 1.44
C ASP A 301 4.47 -3.87 1.52
N GLN A 302 3.91 -4.03 2.72
CA GLN A 302 2.55 -4.54 2.93
C GLN A 302 1.46 -3.46 2.86
N HIS A 303 1.85 -2.20 2.99
CA HIS A 303 0.94 -1.06 2.89
C HIS A 303 1.38 -0.24 1.67
N ASP A 304 0.46 0.17 0.78
CA ASP A 304 0.77 1.21 -0.22
C ASP A 304 1.25 2.47 0.53
N GLU A 305 2.57 2.65 0.64
CA GLU A 305 3.42 3.79 1.05
C GLU A 305 3.00 4.80 2.16
N HIS A 306 1.88 4.65 2.87
CA HIS A 306 1.30 5.78 3.62
C HIS A 306 1.41 5.73 5.16
N ASP A 307 1.89 4.65 5.77
CA ASP A 307 1.89 4.51 7.24
C ASP A 307 3.31 4.47 7.85
N LEU A 308 3.90 5.65 8.04
CA LEU A 308 4.83 5.85 9.15
C LEU A 308 4.31 6.98 10.03
N ASP A 309 3.99 6.66 11.29
CA ASP A 309 3.47 7.59 12.30
C ASP A 309 4.53 8.61 12.78
N PRO A 310 4.26 9.94 12.82
CA PRO A 310 5.21 10.93 13.34
C PRO A 310 5.12 11.07 14.88
N ASP A 311 6.13 10.51 15.54
CA ASP A 311 6.77 10.84 16.83
C ASP A 311 5.94 11.19 18.11
N THR A 312 6.39 10.55 19.20
CA THR A 312 6.39 11.04 20.59
C THR A 312 7.73 11.77 20.90
N GLU A 313 7.63 13.08 21.20
CA GLU A 313 8.49 14.08 21.92
C GLU A 313 10.03 13.82 22.05
N ASP A 314 10.99 14.75 21.83
CA ASP A 314 11.16 16.16 22.23
C ASP A 314 12.14 16.98 21.31
N GLU A 315 12.19 18.30 21.55
CA GLU A 315 12.70 19.49 20.85
C GLU A 315 14.07 19.56 20.09
N ALA A 316 13.99 20.36 19.01
CA ALA A 316 14.89 21.42 18.49
C ALA A 316 16.28 21.10 17.86
N ALA A 317 16.32 21.17 16.52
CA ALA A 317 17.20 22.10 15.78
C ALA A 317 16.67 22.33 14.34
N THR A 318 16.57 23.60 13.97
CA THR A 318 16.08 24.19 12.71
C THR A 318 16.98 23.94 11.50
N GLU A 319 16.40 23.65 10.33
CA GLU A 319 16.38 24.55 9.16
C GLU A 319 15.47 24.03 8.03
N ALA A 320 14.91 24.96 7.25
CA ALA A 320 13.77 24.78 6.35
C ALA A 320 14.13 24.54 4.87
N VAL A 321 13.08 24.13 4.10
CA VAL A 321 12.78 24.31 2.64
C VAL A 321 12.64 22.94 1.92
N THR A 322 11.56 22.53 1.22
CA THR A 322 10.46 23.22 0.49
C THR A 322 9.19 22.35 0.40
N GLU A 323 8.06 23.01 0.14
CA GLU A 323 6.66 22.56 0.11
C GLU A 323 6.25 21.70 -1.10
N ALA A 324 5.38 20.70 -0.85
CA ALA A 324 4.14 20.41 -1.60
C ALA A 324 3.36 19.19 -1.06
N SER A 325 3.90 18.41 -0.11
CA SER A 325 3.18 17.32 0.58
C SER A 325 2.87 17.62 2.07
N SER A 326 2.87 18.92 2.44
CA SER A 326 2.98 19.41 3.84
C SER A 326 1.66 19.42 4.64
N SER A 327 0.49 19.54 3.99
CA SER A 327 -0.71 20.04 4.69
C SER A 327 -1.19 19.12 5.82
N SER A 328 -1.28 17.80 5.63
CA SER A 328 -1.81 16.89 6.66
C SER A 328 -0.92 16.77 7.90
N SER A 329 0.40 16.68 7.71
CA SER A 329 1.36 16.62 8.84
C SER A 329 1.44 17.95 9.60
N GLU A 330 1.28 19.06 8.89
CA GLU A 330 1.26 20.40 9.44
C GLU A 330 -0.02 20.66 10.25
N ILE A 331 -1.17 20.17 9.79
CA ILE A 331 -2.44 20.14 10.54
C ILE A 331 -2.27 19.40 11.88
N LYS A 332 -1.73 18.17 11.84
CA LYS A 332 -1.52 17.35 13.05
C LYS A 332 -0.59 18.06 14.04
N ASN A 333 0.48 18.69 13.55
CA ASN A 333 1.44 19.40 14.38
C ASN A 333 0.91 20.73 14.95
N GLN A 334 0.13 21.50 14.18
CA GLN A 334 -0.50 22.73 14.67
C GLN A 334 -1.56 22.42 15.74
N LEU A 335 -2.38 21.39 15.53
CA LEU A 335 -3.34 20.91 16.54
C LEU A 335 -2.62 20.43 17.82
N LYS A 336 -1.53 19.68 17.70
CA LYS A 336 -0.76 19.17 18.85
C LYS A 336 -0.02 20.27 19.61
N SER A 337 0.63 21.20 18.90
CA SER A 337 1.36 22.33 19.49
C SER A 337 0.44 23.30 20.22
N ALA A 338 -0.74 23.57 19.66
CA ALA A 338 -1.63 24.55 20.24
C ALA A 338 -2.42 24.05 21.47
N VAL A 339 -2.46 22.73 21.68
CA VAL A 339 -2.87 22.14 22.95
C VAL A 339 -1.81 22.39 24.05
N GLY A 340 -0.54 22.66 23.74
CA GLY A 340 0.54 22.74 24.74
C GLY A 340 0.67 24.06 25.52
N SER A 341 0.40 25.23 24.92
CA SER A 341 0.90 26.51 25.48
C SER A 341 0.05 27.14 26.60
N ASN A 342 -1.25 26.81 26.69
CA ASN A 342 -2.16 27.30 27.74
C ASN A 342 -2.75 26.20 28.63
N VAL A 343 -2.48 24.92 28.33
CA VAL A 343 -3.11 23.79 29.01
C VAL A 343 -2.29 23.31 30.21
N ASN A 344 -0.97 23.56 30.26
CA ASN A 344 -0.09 22.97 31.27
C ASN A 344 -0.51 23.22 32.73
N ASN A 345 -1.02 24.41 33.07
CA ASN A 345 -1.50 24.69 34.44
C ASN A 345 -2.83 23.99 34.76
N ASP A 346 -3.70 23.84 33.76
CA ASP A 346 -4.98 23.13 33.91
C ASP A 346 -4.78 21.61 33.92
N LEU A 347 -3.75 21.13 33.20
CA LEU A 347 -3.37 19.73 33.06
C LEU A 347 -3.05 19.10 34.41
N GLU A 348 -2.09 19.68 35.15
CA GLU A 348 -1.64 19.17 36.45
C GLU A 348 -2.73 19.24 37.52
N ALA A 349 -3.52 20.33 37.50
CA ALA A 349 -4.67 20.47 38.38
C ALA A 349 -5.72 19.37 38.10
N CYS A 350 -6.02 19.10 36.83
CA CYS A 350 -6.98 18.06 36.45
C CYS A 350 -6.46 16.65 36.68
N LEU A 351 -5.16 16.39 36.51
CA LEU A 351 -4.55 15.09 36.84
C LEU A 351 -4.74 14.77 38.33
N THR A 352 -4.45 15.75 39.19
CA THR A 352 -4.63 15.64 40.64
C THR A 352 -6.09 15.48 41.03
N GLU A 353 -7.00 16.26 40.43
CA GLU A 353 -8.45 16.22 40.74
C GLU A 353 -9.09 14.88 40.40
N ASN A 354 -8.57 14.17 39.39
CA ASN A 354 -9.14 12.92 38.88
C ASN A 354 -8.35 11.67 39.28
N ASP A 355 -7.39 11.79 40.20
CA ASP A 355 -6.51 10.69 40.63
C ASP A 355 -5.88 9.95 39.43
N MET A 356 -5.40 10.71 38.46
CA MET A 356 -4.78 10.18 37.25
C MET A 356 -3.27 10.29 37.31
N THR A 357 -2.60 9.19 36.96
CA THR A 357 -1.15 9.14 36.76
C THR A 357 -0.81 9.14 35.27
N ARG A 358 0.46 9.38 34.93
CA ARG A 358 0.92 9.32 33.53
C ARG A 358 0.69 7.95 32.88
N ASP A 359 0.72 6.88 33.67
CA ASP A 359 0.49 5.50 33.20
C ASP A 359 -0.98 5.22 32.89
N ASP A 360 -1.90 6.03 33.44
CA ASP A 360 -3.33 5.91 33.13
C ASP A 360 -3.64 6.52 31.75
N ALA A 361 -2.84 7.45 31.23
CA ALA A 361 -3.11 8.13 29.96
C ALA A 361 -3.02 7.16 28.77
N TYR A 362 -4.00 7.18 27.87
CA TYR A 362 -3.91 6.42 26.63
C TYR A 362 -3.01 7.12 25.61
N ASP A 363 -2.15 6.37 24.94
CA ASP A 363 -1.49 6.86 23.74
C ASP A 363 -2.42 6.76 22.51
N GLU A 364 -1.99 7.35 21.40
CA GLU A 364 -2.75 7.37 20.14
C GLU A 364 -2.99 5.94 19.60
N GLU A 365 -1.98 5.07 19.67
CA GLU A 365 -2.06 3.68 19.20
C GLU A 365 -3.08 2.86 19.99
N GLU A 366 -3.11 3.03 21.32
CA GLU A 366 -4.10 2.40 22.19
C GLU A 366 -5.53 2.89 21.91
N ILE A 367 -5.71 4.17 21.56
CA ILE A 367 -7.01 4.72 21.15
C ILE A 367 -7.45 4.13 19.81
N MET A 368 -6.57 4.09 18.82
CA MET A 368 -6.88 3.57 17.49
C MET A 368 -7.19 2.07 17.50
N ASN A 369 -6.45 1.30 18.31
CA ASN A 369 -6.67 -0.13 18.53
C ASN A 369 -7.87 -0.44 19.44
N ASN A 370 -8.67 0.56 19.81
CA ASN A 370 -9.84 0.42 20.68
C ASN A 370 -9.54 -0.25 22.03
N LEU A 371 -8.31 -0.10 22.55
CA LEU A 371 -7.92 -0.73 23.81
C LEU A 371 -8.79 -0.23 24.98
N HIS A 372 -9.24 1.01 24.90
CA HIS A 372 -10.16 1.65 25.83
C HIS A 372 -11.56 1.03 25.91
N ALA A 373 -11.95 0.22 24.93
CA ALA A 373 -13.24 -0.49 24.92
C ALA A 373 -13.20 -1.83 25.67
N LYS A 374 -12.00 -2.31 26.05
CA LYS A 374 -11.86 -3.58 26.77
C LYS A 374 -12.34 -3.44 28.22
N PRO A 375 -13.09 -4.44 28.78
CA PRO A 375 -13.64 -4.35 30.13
C PRO A 375 -12.59 -4.14 31.23
N GLU A 376 -11.42 -4.75 31.11
CA GLU A 376 -10.30 -4.59 32.04
C GLU A 376 -9.77 -3.16 32.13
N ASN A 377 -10.05 -2.33 31.12
CA ASN A 377 -9.61 -0.95 31.04
C ASN A 377 -10.71 0.07 31.41
N ALA A 378 -11.88 -0.38 31.89
CA ALA A 378 -13.01 0.49 32.18
C ALA A 378 -12.67 1.62 33.16
N GLU A 379 -11.87 1.34 34.19
CA GLU A 379 -11.44 2.34 35.17
C GLU A 379 -10.45 3.34 34.57
N ARG A 380 -9.47 2.87 33.78
CA ARG A 380 -8.52 3.72 33.05
C ARG A 380 -9.27 4.66 32.09
N THR A 381 -10.25 4.13 31.36
CA THR A 381 -11.15 4.90 30.47
C THR A 381 -11.97 5.93 31.24
N ARG A 382 -12.53 5.57 32.39
CA ARG A 382 -13.27 6.51 33.26
C ARG A 382 -12.39 7.66 33.72
N LYS A 383 -11.18 7.37 34.22
CA LYS A 383 -10.19 8.38 34.65
C LYS A 383 -9.84 9.35 33.52
N ASN A 384 -9.52 8.82 32.33
CA ASN A 384 -9.23 9.63 31.14
C ASN A 384 -10.41 10.53 30.77
N GLY A 385 -11.62 9.98 30.74
CA GLY A 385 -12.83 10.74 30.46
C GLY A 385 -13.06 11.90 31.42
N CYS A 386 -12.90 11.67 32.73
CA CYS A 386 -13.09 12.72 33.74
C CYS A 386 -12.03 13.82 33.65
N TRP A 387 -10.78 13.46 33.39
CA TRP A 387 -9.70 14.43 33.19
C TRP A 387 -9.87 15.31 31.96
N ILE A 388 -10.26 14.72 30.82
CA ILE A 388 -10.60 15.48 29.60
C ILE A 388 -11.76 16.44 29.89
N ALA A 389 -12.81 15.97 30.57
CA ALA A 389 -13.93 16.82 30.96
C ALA A 389 -13.51 17.97 31.90
N CYS A 390 -12.61 17.71 32.84
CA CYS A 390 -12.01 18.74 33.70
C CYS A 390 -11.26 19.81 32.90
N ILE A 391 -10.44 19.41 31.92
CA ILE A 391 -9.73 20.34 31.03
C ILE A 391 -10.74 21.19 30.25
N PHE A 392 -11.77 20.55 29.70
CA PHE A 392 -12.83 21.24 28.96
C PHE A 392 -13.60 22.25 29.81
N LYS A 393 -13.85 21.94 31.09
CA LYS A 393 -14.43 22.90 32.03
C LYS A 393 -13.53 24.09 32.31
N LYS A 394 -12.24 23.86 32.59
CA LYS A 394 -11.29 24.94 32.87
C LYS A 394 -11.07 25.85 31.66
N GLN A 395 -11.18 25.30 30.45
CA GLN A 395 -11.14 26.05 29.20
C GLN A 395 -12.47 26.73 28.82
N ASN A 396 -13.51 26.61 29.66
CA ASN A 396 -14.88 27.10 29.43
C ASN A 396 -15.52 26.56 28.14
N VAL A 397 -15.08 25.40 27.64
CA VAL A 397 -15.69 24.72 26.48
C VAL A 397 -16.74 23.68 26.89
N MET A 398 -16.85 23.38 28.18
CA MET A 398 -17.88 22.50 28.75
C MET A 398 -18.39 23.05 30.08
N GLU A 399 -19.72 23.00 30.31
CA GLU A 399 -20.36 23.32 31.59
C GLU A 399 -21.27 22.16 32.01
N GLY A 400 -20.88 21.46 33.07
CA GLY A 400 -21.49 20.17 33.42
C GLY A 400 -21.39 19.20 32.25
N THR A 401 -22.53 18.73 31.75
CA THR A 401 -22.61 17.82 30.59
C THR A 401 -22.84 18.57 29.26
N ASN A 402 -22.87 19.90 29.26
CA ASN A 402 -23.14 20.68 28.04
C ASN A 402 -21.83 21.14 27.40
N ILE A 403 -21.59 20.78 26.14
CA ILE A 403 -20.43 21.25 25.38
C ILE A 403 -20.80 22.57 24.70
N ASN A 404 -20.06 23.63 25.00
CA ASN A 404 -20.26 24.94 24.38
C ASN A 404 -19.58 24.96 23.01
N GLU A 405 -20.30 24.51 21.98
CA GLU A 405 -19.83 24.43 20.59
C GLU A 405 -19.22 25.76 20.10
N ALA A 406 -19.84 26.90 20.45
CA ALA A 406 -19.32 28.21 20.08
C ALA A 406 -17.94 28.51 20.69
N GLN A 407 -17.71 28.10 21.94
CA GLN A 407 -16.40 28.24 22.59
C GLN A 407 -15.36 27.27 22.01
N VAL A 408 -15.77 26.06 21.59
CA VAL A 408 -14.87 25.14 20.88
C VAL A 408 -14.40 25.78 19.57
N HIS A 409 -15.32 26.32 18.76
CA HIS A 409 -14.95 27.02 17.53
C HIS A 409 -14.08 28.25 17.80
N ALA A 410 -14.40 29.05 18.82
CA ALA A 410 -13.59 30.21 19.19
C ALA A 410 -12.17 29.82 19.61
N LYS A 411 -12.01 28.69 20.31
CA LYS A 411 -10.69 28.15 20.68
C LYS A 411 -9.94 27.66 19.45
N LEU A 412 -10.59 26.92 18.55
CA LEU A 412 -10.00 26.50 17.26
C LEU A 412 -9.45 27.70 16.47
N ASN A 413 -10.20 28.81 16.40
CA ASN A 413 -9.75 30.04 15.73
C ASN A 413 -8.58 30.74 16.43
N GLN A 414 -8.38 30.51 17.75
CA GLN A 414 -7.22 31.04 18.47
C GLN A 414 -5.97 30.19 18.22
N ILE A 415 -6.15 28.91 17.92
CA ILE A 415 -5.05 27.95 17.85
C ILE A 415 -4.58 27.64 16.43
N MET A 416 -5.45 27.79 15.44
CA MET A 416 -5.14 27.54 14.03
C MET A 416 -5.25 28.83 13.25
N ASN A 417 -4.37 28.99 12.25
CA ASN A 417 -4.45 30.11 11.32
C ASN A 417 -5.67 29.96 10.40
N ASP A 418 -6.18 31.08 9.88
CA ASP A 418 -7.25 31.07 8.87
C ASP A 418 -6.77 30.31 7.61
N GLY A 419 -7.44 29.20 7.28
CA GLY A 419 -7.06 28.31 6.18
C GLY A 419 -8.05 27.15 5.97
N PRO A 420 -7.89 26.34 4.89
CA PRO A 420 -8.71 25.13 4.68
C PRO A 420 -8.62 24.15 5.86
N GLU A 421 -7.49 24.10 6.55
CA GLU A 421 -7.23 23.30 7.74
C GLU A 421 -8.18 23.64 8.89
N LEU A 422 -8.41 24.92 9.14
CA LEU A 422 -9.31 25.40 10.17
C LEU A 422 -10.77 25.03 9.84
N ALA A 423 -11.16 25.08 8.58
CA ALA A 423 -12.49 24.66 8.13
C ALA A 423 -12.71 23.14 8.36
N ILE A 424 -11.69 22.33 8.09
CA ILE A 424 -11.70 20.89 8.37
C ILE A 424 -11.82 20.63 9.87
N ALA A 425 -11.02 21.29 10.70
CA ALA A 425 -11.06 21.15 12.16
C ALA A 425 -12.44 21.53 12.73
N HIS A 426 -13.05 22.62 12.24
CA HIS A 426 -14.41 23.00 12.59
C HIS A 426 -15.45 21.92 12.22
N LYS A 427 -15.32 21.30 11.05
CA LYS A 427 -16.23 20.24 10.60
C LYS A 427 -16.12 18.99 11.48
N ILE A 428 -14.91 18.56 11.81
CA ILE A 428 -14.65 17.46 12.74
C ILE A 428 -15.22 17.75 14.12
N ALA A 429 -14.93 18.94 14.67
CA ALA A 429 -15.42 19.34 15.98
C ALA A 429 -16.94 19.28 16.06
N ARG A 430 -17.65 19.84 15.07
CA ARG A 430 -19.12 19.80 15.01
C ARG A 430 -19.65 18.37 14.98
N LYS A 431 -19.08 17.50 14.14
CA LYS A 431 -19.49 16.08 14.02
C LYS A 431 -19.29 15.34 15.35
N CYS A 432 -18.13 15.52 15.98
CA CYS A 432 -17.81 14.86 17.25
C CYS A 432 -18.62 15.41 18.43
N ILE A 433 -18.88 16.72 18.50
CA ILE A 433 -19.76 17.32 19.51
C ILE A 433 -21.18 16.77 19.38
N LYS A 434 -21.71 16.67 18.15
CA LYS A 434 -23.04 16.09 17.91
C LYS A 434 -23.13 14.65 18.41
N LYS A 435 -22.11 13.83 18.17
CA LYS A 435 -22.02 12.44 18.69
C LYS A 435 -21.97 12.42 20.23
N ALA A 436 -21.07 13.22 20.81
CA ALA A 436 -20.88 13.29 22.25
C ALA A 436 -22.10 13.86 23.02
N ASN A 437 -22.88 14.75 22.42
CA ASN A 437 -24.03 15.39 23.06
C ASN A 437 -25.12 14.41 23.51
N SER A 438 -25.21 13.24 22.89
CA SER A 438 -26.11 12.15 23.28
C SER A 438 -25.77 11.51 24.65
N ILE A 439 -24.55 11.71 25.15
CA ILE A 439 -24.06 11.09 26.38
C ILE A 439 -24.40 11.95 27.60
N THR A 440 -24.99 11.35 28.64
CA THR A 440 -25.42 12.10 29.84
C THR A 440 -24.39 12.13 30.95
N GLN A 441 -23.42 11.23 30.96
CA GLN A 441 -22.34 11.23 31.95
C GLN A 441 -21.20 12.11 31.48
N GLU A 442 -20.71 12.98 32.36
CA GLU A 442 -19.70 13.98 32.03
C GLU A 442 -18.39 13.35 31.58
N CYS A 443 -17.86 12.38 32.35
CA CYS A 443 -16.61 11.71 32.01
C CYS A 443 -16.70 10.92 30.70
N GLU A 444 -17.81 10.21 30.49
CA GLU A 444 -18.05 9.46 29.25
C GLU A 444 -18.16 10.39 28.04
N LYS A 445 -18.80 11.56 28.22
CA LYS A 445 -18.91 12.59 27.19
C LYS A 445 -17.55 13.19 26.85
N GLY A 446 -16.72 13.50 27.85
CA GLY A 446 -15.34 13.94 27.66
C GLY A 446 -14.52 12.93 26.87
N TRP A 447 -14.59 11.65 27.27
CA TRP A 447 -13.90 10.56 26.57
C TRP A 447 -14.38 10.36 25.14
N SER A 448 -15.70 10.31 24.92
CA SER A 448 -16.27 10.10 23.58
C SER A 448 -15.90 11.23 22.62
N LEU A 449 -15.84 12.47 23.10
CA LEU A 449 -15.40 13.60 22.29
C LEU A 449 -13.92 13.45 21.91
N ASN A 450 -13.06 13.10 22.86
CA ASN A 450 -11.63 12.87 22.62
C ASN A 450 -11.36 11.75 21.62
N VAL A 451 -11.97 10.57 21.80
CA VAL A 451 -11.80 9.44 20.88
C VAL A 451 -12.29 9.79 19.47
N CYS A 452 -13.41 10.51 19.36
CA CYS A 452 -13.92 10.93 18.06
C CYS A 452 -12.95 11.86 17.34
N ILE A 453 -12.41 12.87 18.05
CA ILE A 453 -11.45 13.82 17.49
C ILE A 453 -10.14 13.11 17.12
N ALA A 454 -9.58 12.28 18.01
CA ALA A 454 -8.35 11.53 17.77
C ALA A 454 -8.46 10.65 16.52
N LYS A 455 -9.55 9.89 16.39
CA LYS A 455 -9.81 9.06 15.20
C LYS A 455 -9.99 9.89 13.94
N ALA A 456 -10.67 11.04 14.01
CA ALA A 456 -10.86 11.91 12.87
C ALA A 456 -9.53 12.54 12.40
N ILE A 457 -8.68 12.97 13.33
CA ILE A 457 -7.35 13.49 13.02
C ILE A 457 -6.47 12.40 12.42
N HIS A 458 -6.51 11.19 12.98
CA HIS A 458 -5.77 10.05 12.43
C HIS A 458 -6.20 9.76 10.98
N LYS A 459 -7.50 9.78 10.70
CA LYS A 459 -8.04 9.60 9.33
C LYS A 459 -7.61 10.71 8.37
N LEU A 460 -7.52 11.97 8.81
CA LEU A 460 -6.95 13.05 7.97
C LEU A 460 -5.47 12.82 7.64
N GLY A 461 -4.74 12.13 8.52
CA GLY A 461 -3.37 11.69 8.27
C GLY A 461 -3.26 10.69 7.11
N GLN A 462 -4.34 9.94 6.84
CA GLN A 462 -4.36 8.80 5.93
C GLN A 462 -4.97 9.10 4.55
N HIS A 463 -5.65 10.24 4.35
CA HIS A 463 -6.37 10.54 3.11
C HIS A 463 -6.18 11.99 2.63
N ASP A 464 -6.19 12.20 1.31
CA ASP A 464 -6.36 13.53 0.68
C ASP A 464 -7.73 14.13 1.05
N GLU A 465 -7.80 15.46 1.21
CA GLU A 465 -8.87 16.28 1.82
C GLU A 465 -10.32 16.08 1.30
N HIS A 466 -10.55 15.22 0.31
CA HIS A 466 -11.82 15.02 -0.40
C HIS A 466 -12.86 14.14 0.30
N GLU A 467 -12.58 13.52 1.45
CA GLU A 467 -13.47 12.49 2.04
C GLU A 467 -14.45 12.95 3.12
N LEU A 468 -14.47 14.24 3.51
CA LEU A 468 -15.24 14.65 4.68
C LEU A 468 -16.76 14.77 4.48
N ASP A 469 -17.31 14.60 3.27
CA ASP A 469 -18.72 14.94 2.95
C ASP A 469 -19.77 13.83 3.17
N SER A 470 -19.41 12.67 3.74
CA SER A 470 -20.41 11.62 4.03
C SER A 470 -20.73 11.43 5.53
N ASP A 471 -21.99 11.66 5.87
CA ASP A 471 -22.59 11.37 7.18
C ASP A 471 -23.25 9.97 7.16
N ALA A 472 -22.45 8.89 7.25
CA ALA A 472 -22.86 7.56 7.73
C ALA A 472 -21.63 6.65 7.95
N GLU A 473 -21.74 5.72 8.90
CA GLU A 473 -20.68 4.88 9.47
C GLU A 473 -20.21 3.70 8.58
N ASP A 474 -19.02 3.17 8.96
CA ASP A 474 -18.33 1.91 8.60
C ASP A 474 -17.34 1.83 7.41
N GLU A 475 -16.18 1.23 7.74
CA GLU A 475 -14.92 1.10 6.99
C GLU A 475 -14.85 -0.16 6.10
N ALA A 476 -14.21 -0.05 4.93
CA ALA A 476 -13.63 -1.15 4.15
C ALA A 476 -12.49 -0.61 3.25
N SER A 477 -11.51 -1.46 2.93
CA SER A 477 -10.24 -1.13 2.25
C SER A 477 -10.35 -0.56 0.83
N SER A 478 -9.32 0.17 0.39
CA SER A 478 -9.22 0.98 -0.84
C SER A 478 -9.78 0.35 -2.14
N SER A 479 -9.50 -0.92 -2.44
CA SER A 479 -10.05 -1.59 -3.64
C SER A 479 -11.52 -2.00 -3.51
N SER A 480 -11.95 -2.36 -2.30
CA SER A 480 -13.37 -2.57 -1.93
C SER A 480 -14.14 -1.25 -1.90
N LEU A 481 -13.46 -0.17 -1.49
CA LEU A 481 -14.02 1.16 -1.36
C LEU A 481 -14.22 1.80 -2.72
N GLU A 482 -13.33 1.58 -3.70
CA GLU A 482 -13.61 1.97 -5.08
C GLU A 482 -14.81 1.22 -5.64
N LEU A 483 -14.89 -0.11 -5.55
CA LEU A 483 -16.08 -0.86 -6.02
C LEU A 483 -17.37 -0.46 -5.27
N LYS A 484 -17.30 -0.19 -3.96
CA LYS A 484 -18.44 0.26 -3.12
C LYS A 484 -18.83 1.72 -3.36
N ASN A 485 -17.87 2.63 -3.50
CA ASN A 485 -18.12 4.06 -3.79
C ASN A 485 -18.58 4.23 -5.24
N TRP A 486 -18.05 3.41 -6.13
CA TRP A 486 -18.45 3.31 -7.51
C TRP A 486 -19.83 2.66 -7.64
N LEU A 487 -20.14 1.58 -6.89
CA LEU A 487 -21.51 1.08 -6.73
C LEU A 487 -22.41 2.20 -6.18
N LYS A 488 -22.02 2.93 -5.13
CA LYS A 488 -22.79 4.06 -4.58
C LYS A 488 -22.98 5.24 -5.56
N SER A 489 -22.03 5.48 -6.47
CA SER A 489 -22.06 6.58 -7.46
C SER A 489 -22.82 6.20 -8.75
N ALA A 490 -22.67 4.95 -9.20
CA ALA A 490 -23.36 4.38 -10.36
C ALA A 490 -24.80 3.92 -10.04
N VAL A 491 -25.08 3.65 -8.76
CA VAL A 491 -26.42 3.50 -8.19
C VAL A 491 -27.04 4.89 -8.12
N GLY A 492 -27.51 5.39 -9.27
CA GLY A 492 -28.12 6.72 -9.36
C GLY A 492 -29.21 6.95 -8.32
N SER A 493 -29.52 8.21 -8.05
CA SER A 493 -30.48 8.69 -7.01
C SER A 493 -31.77 7.88 -6.88
N ASN A 494 -32.24 7.25 -7.94
CA ASN A 494 -33.42 6.40 -7.96
C ASN A 494 -33.29 5.12 -7.11
N ILE A 495 -32.14 4.46 -7.04
CA ILE A 495 -32.01 3.21 -6.26
C ILE A 495 -31.95 3.50 -4.76
N MET A 496 -31.30 4.59 -4.33
CA MET A 496 -31.33 4.97 -2.91
C MET A 496 -32.75 5.31 -2.45
N ASN A 497 -33.51 6.03 -3.27
CA ASN A 497 -34.92 6.32 -3.00
C ASN A 497 -35.76 5.03 -2.93
N ASP A 498 -35.52 4.08 -3.85
CA ASP A 498 -36.18 2.78 -3.83
C ASP A 498 -35.79 1.96 -2.60
N ALA A 499 -34.53 2.00 -2.18
CA ALA A 499 -34.04 1.32 -0.99
C ALA A 499 -34.68 1.87 0.30
N GLU A 500 -34.80 3.19 0.43
CA GLU A 500 -35.45 3.83 1.60
C GLU A 500 -36.97 3.57 1.61
N ALA A 501 -37.62 3.63 0.44
CA ALA A 501 -39.02 3.22 0.31
C ALA A 501 -39.21 1.75 0.71
N CYS A 502 -38.33 0.86 0.25
CA CYS A 502 -38.37 -0.56 0.59
C CYS A 502 -38.09 -0.85 2.07
N LEU A 503 -37.28 -0.04 2.77
CA LEU A 503 -37.11 -0.17 4.23
C LEU A 503 -38.45 0.07 4.92
N THR A 504 -39.14 1.14 4.54
CA THR A 504 -40.46 1.49 5.09
C THR A 504 -41.51 0.43 4.77
N GLU A 505 -41.55 -0.07 3.53
CA GLU A 505 -42.49 -1.12 3.10
C GLU A 505 -42.32 -2.45 3.85
N ASN A 506 -41.14 -2.71 4.43
CA ASN A 506 -40.81 -3.96 5.12
C ASN A 506 -40.68 -3.81 6.64
N ASP A 507 -41.14 -2.69 7.21
CA ASP A 507 -41.01 -2.35 8.62
C ASP A 507 -39.56 -2.50 9.13
N MET A 508 -38.61 -1.96 8.37
CA MET A 508 -37.18 -1.93 8.68
C MET A 508 -36.69 -0.51 8.93
N THR A 509 -35.73 -0.40 9.84
CA THR A 509 -34.92 0.79 10.11
C THR A 509 -33.61 0.73 9.33
N LYS A 510 -32.84 1.82 9.34
CA LYS A 510 -31.52 1.89 8.66
C LYS A 510 -30.47 0.95 9.28
N GLU A 511 -30.69 0.45 10.50
CA GLU A 511 -29.79 -0.46 11.22
C GLU A 511 -30.12 -1.94 11.02
N ASP A 512 -31.30 -2.24 10.45
CA ASP A 512 -31.76 -3.61 10.26
C ASP A 512 -31.07 -4.38 9.12
N PRO A 513 -30.64 -3.76 8.00
CA PRO A 513 -29.86 -4.46 6.98
C PRO A 513 -28.62 -5.14 7.56
N TYR A 514 -28.25 -6.32 7.05
CA TYR A 514 -26.96 -6.92 7.41
C TYR A 514 -25.83 -6.20 6.71
N ASN A 515 -24.79 -5.84 7.46
CA ASN A 515 -23.52 -5.47 6.84
C ASN A 515 -22.75 -6.72 6.38
N GLU A 516 -21.72 -6.49 5.56
CA GLU A 516 -20.91 -7.57 4.98
C GLU A 516 -20.27 -8.47 6.04
N VAL A 517 -19.70 -7.88 7.09
CA VAL A 517 -19.09 -8.60 8.21
C VAL A 517 -20.08 -9.53 8.89
N GLN A 518 -21.33 -9.10 9.06
CA GLN A 518 -22.39 -9.92 9.64
C GLN A 518 -22.82 -11.08 8.72
N ILE A 519 -22.83 -10.85 7.40
CA ILE A 519 -23.10 -11.92 6.42
C ILE A 519 -21.99 -12.96 6.49
N MET A 520 -20.72 -12.54 6.40
CA MET A 520 -19.56 -13.44 6.40
C MET A 520 -19.40 -14.24 7.70
N ASN A 521 -19.78 -13.65 8.83
CA ASN A 521 -19.80 -14.33 10.13
C ASN A 521 -21.08 -15.18 10.37
N ASN A 522 -21.88 -15.41 9.33
CA ASN A 522 -23.10 -16.24 9.37
C ASN A 522 -24.12 -15.80 10.44
N PHE A 523 -24.18 -14.51 10.78
CA PHE A 523 -25.17 -14.03 11.76
C PHE A 523 -26.60 -14.30 11.28
N HIS A 524 -26.83 -14.26 9.98
CA HIS A 524 -28.12 -14.49 9.35
C HIS A 524 -28.65 -15.93 9.50
N VAL A 525 -27.79 -16.89 9.84
CA VAL A 525 -28.15 -18.31 10.06
C VAL A 525 -28.65 -18.56 11.49
N LYS A 526 -28.35 -17.66 12.43
CA LYS A 526 -28.71 -17.85 13.84
C LYS A 526 -30.24 -17.79 14.04
N PRO A 527 -30.87 -18.69 14.81
CA PRO A 527 -32.33 -18.72 14.97
C PRO A 527 -32.94 -17.43 15.50
N GLU A 528 -32.24 -16.74 16.42
CA GLU A 528 -32.66 -15.44 16.96
C GLU A 528 -32.75 -14.33 15.91
N ASN A 529 -32.11 -14.54 14.75
CA ASN A 529 -32.05 -13.60 13.65
C ASN A 529 -33.02 -13.95 12.50
N ALA A 530 -33.83 -15.02 12.62
CA ALA A 530 -34.69 -15.50 11.53
C ALA A 530 -35.64 -14.43 10.97
N GLU A 531 -36.23 -13.60 11.83
CA GLU A 531 -37.10 -12.50 11.41
C GLU A 531 -36.32 -11.38 10.71
N ARG A 532 -35.14 -11.01 11.22
CA ARG A 532 -34.26 -10.02 10.60
C ARG A 532 -33.81 -10.49 9.21
N THR A 533 -33.46 -11.78 9.08
CA THR A 533 -33.13 -12.44 7.79
C THR A 533 -34.30 -12.39 6.83
N ARG A 534 -35.51 -12.72 7.28
CA ARG A 534 -36.73 -12.65 6.46
C ARG A 534 -36.96 -11.22 5.94
N LYS A 535 -36.89 -10.21 6.83
CA LYS A 535 -37.06 -8.80 6.47
C LYS A 535 -36.02 -8.32 5.47
N ASN A 536 -34.74 -8.63 5.69
CA ASN A 536 -33.65 -8.35 4.76
C ASN A 536 -33.90 -8.96 3.37
N GLY A 537 -34.39 -10.20 3.34
CA GLY A 537 -34.78 -10.85 2.10
C GLY A 537 -35.88 -10.12 1.34
N CYS A 538 -36.93 -9.70 2.06
CA CYS A 538 -38.04 -8.96 1.47
C CYS A 538 -37.59 -7.56 0.99
N TRP A 539 -36.69 -6.90 1.72
CA TRP A 539 -36.10 -5.62 1.34
C TRP A 539 -35.32 -5.71 0.02
N VAL A 540 -34.45 -6.71 -0.13
CA VAL A 540 -33.72 -6.94 -1.39
C VAL A 540 -34.69 -7.26 -2.54
N ALA A 541 -35.68 -8.13 -2.31
CA ALA A 541 -36.70 -8.45 -3.32
C ALA A 541 -37.51 -7.21 -3.75
N CYS A 542 -37.82 -6.32 -2.81
CA CYS A 542 -38.49 -5.04 -3.09
C CYS A 542 -37.64 -4.14 -3.99
N ILE A 543 -36.34 -3.98 -3.70
CA ILE A 543 -35.42 -3.17 -4.53
C ILE A 543 -35.36 -3.75 -5.95
N LEU A 544 -35.18 -5.06 -6.08
CA LEU A 544 -35.14 -5.72 -7.38
C LEU A 544 -36.45 -5.51 -8.18
N LYS A 545 -37.61 -5.53 -7.52
CA LYS A 545 -38.90 -5.26 -8.16
C LYS A 545 -39.04 -3.81 -8.63
N LYS A 546 -38.67 -2.83 -7.80
CA LYS A 546 -38.73 -1.40 -8.18
C LYS A 546 -37.77 -1.08 -9.33
N GLN A 547 -36.62 -1.75 -9.38
CA GLN A 547 -35.67 -1.67 -10.49
C GLN A 547 -36.07 -2.53 -11.72
N ASN A 548 -37.26 -3.15 -11.70
CA ASN A 548 -37.76 -4.09 -12.72
C ASN A 548 -36.92 -5.36 -12.90
N LEU A 549 -35.87 -5.58 -12.11
CA LEU A 549 -34.96 -6.73 -12.19
C LEU A 549 -35.60 -8.04 -11.69
N MET A 550 -36.74 -7.98 -11.01
CA MET A 550 -37.49 -9.13 -10.50
C MET A 550 -38.98 -8.94 -10.68
N GLU A 551 -39.69 -10.00 -11.06
CA GLU A 551 -41.15 -10.03 -11.17
C GLU A 551 -41.68 -11.30 -10.51
N GLY A 552 -42.46 -11.15 -9.45
CA GLY A 552 -42.77 -12.27 -8.58
C GLY A 552 -41.50 -12.87 -8.00
N THR A 553 -41.32 -14.17 -8.21
CA THR A 553 -40.10 -14.93 -7.87
C THR A 553 -39.12 -15.04 -9.04
N ASN A 554 -39.41 -14.45 -10.20
CA ASN A 554 -38.58 -14.57 -11.40
C ASN A 554 -37.59 -13.41 -11.49
N ILE A 555 -36.28 -13.70 -11.45
CA ILE A 555 -35.22 -12.70 -11.65
C ILE A 555 -35.00 -12.54 -13.15
N LYS A 556 -35.10 -11.31 -13.66
CA LYS A 556 -34.90 -10.99 -15.08
C LYS A 556 -33.40 -10.88 -15.37
N GLU A 557 -32.72 -12.02 -15.48
CA GLU A 557 -31.26 -12.12 -15.67
C GLU A 557 -30.71 -11.18 -16.76
N ALA A 558 -31.36 -11.11 -17.92
CA ALA A 558 -30.96 -10.19 -18.99
C ALA A 558 -30.98 -8.71 -18.56
N GLN A 559 -31.95 -8.30 -17.74
CA GLN A 559 -32.01 -6.94 -17.22
C GLN A 559 -30.98 -6.69 -16.12
N VAL A 560 -30.63 -7.72 -15.33
CA VAL A 560 -29.52 -7.62 -14.37
C VAL A 560 -28.21 -7.36 -15.11
N HIS A 561 -27.92 -8.12 -16.17
CA HIS A 561 -26.74 -7.87 -17.00
C HIS A 561 -26.77 -6.50 -17.69
N ALA A 562 -27.90 -6.09 -18.25
CA ALA A 562 -28.04 -4.76 -18.83
C ALA A 562 -27.79 -3.66 -17.79
N LYS A 563 -28.32 -3.84 -16.57
CA LYS A 563 -28.10 -2.90 -15.47
C LYS A 563 -26.65 -2.87 -15.04
N LEU A 564 -25.98 -4.03 -14.99
CA LEU A 564 -24.54 -4.10 -14.74
C LEU A 564 -23.74 -3.30 -15.78
N ASN A 565 -24.08 -3.37 -17.06
CA ASN A 565 -23.41 -2.57 -18.10
C ASN A 565 -23.74 -1.07 -18.03
N GLU A 566 -24.93 -0.70 -17.54
CA GLU A 566 -25.26 0.70 -17.30
C GLU A 566 -24.47 1.28 -16.14
N ILE A 567 -24.29 0.47 -15.09
CA ILE A 567 -23.56 0.93 -13.92
C ILE A 567 -22.06 0.85 -14.19
N MET A 568 -21.52 -0.28 -14.68
CA MET A 568 -20.10 -0.67 -14.87
C MET A 568 -19.46 -0.13 -16.14
N ASN A 569 -18.27 0.48 -15.98
CA ASN A 569 -17.41 0.77 -17.11
C ASN A 569 -16.91 -0.54 -17.74
N ASP A 570 -16.68 -0.52 -19.04
CA ASP A 570 -16.08 -1.65 -19.76
C ASP A 570 -14.67 -1.93 -19.19
N GLY A 571 -14.50 -3.09 -18.54
CA GLY A 571 -13.28 -3.50 -17.86
C GLY A 571 -13.31 -4.96 -17.39
N PRO A 572 -12.18 -5.52 -16.92
CA PRO A 572 -12.13 -6.88 -16.37
C PRO A 572 -13.09 -7.07 -15.19
N GLU A 573 -13.33 -6.04 -14.38
CA GLU A 573 -14.24 -6.05 -13.25
C GLU A 573 -15.69 -6.29 -13.67
N LEU A 574 -16.11 -5.73 -14.81
CA LEU A 574 -17.45 -5.94 -15.37
C LEU A 574 -17.66 -7.40 -15.80
N ALA A 575 -16.63 -8.04 -16.36
CA ALA A 575 -16.67 -9.46 -16.71
C ALA A 575 -16.83 -10.34 -15.46
N VAL A 576 -16.09 -10.01 -14.39
CA VAL A 576 -16.20 -10.69 -13.08
C VAL A 576 -17.60 -10.49 -12.49
N ALA A 577 -18.14 -9.27 -12.49
CA ALA A 577 -19.48 -8.98 -11.97
C ALA A 577 -20.57 -9.75 -12.73
N HIS A 578 -20.49 -9.83 -14.07
CA HIS A 578 -21.37 -10.67 -14.87
C HIS A 578 -21.30 -12.15 -14.48
N LYS A 579 -20.09 -12.68 -14.26
CA LYS A 579 -19.88 -14.08 -13.85
C LYS A 579 -20.51 -14.35 -12.48
N VAL A 580 -20.27 -13.47 -11.51
CA VAL A 580 -20.87 -13.54 -10.17
C VAL A 580 -22.39 -13.47 -10.24
N ALA A 581 -22.96 -12.51 -10.97
CA ALA A 581 -24.40 -12.35 -11.12
C ALA A 581 -25.05 -13.62 -11.70
N ARG A 582 -24.49 -14.19 -12.77
CA ARG A 582 -24.98 -15.43 -13.37
C ARG A 582 -24.96 -16.60 -12.39
N LYS A 583 -23.84 -16.77 -11.67
CA LYS A 583 -23.69 -17.82 -10.65
C LYS A 583 -24.72 -17.69 -9.53
N CYS A 584 -24.91 -16.47 -9.01
CA CYS A 584 -25.84 -16.22 -7.91
C CYS A 584 -27.31 -16.32 -8.34
N ILE A 585 -27.66 -15.85 -9.54
CA ILE A 585 -29.01 -16.02 -10.10
C ILE A 585 -29.32 -17.51 -10.29
N LYS A 586 -28.36 -18.30 -10.79
CA LYS A 586 -28.52 -19.76 -10.95
C LYS A 586 -28.78 -20.44 -9.59
N LYS A 587 -28.01 -20.07 -8.54
CA LYS A 587 -28.19 -20.58 -7.16
C LYS A 587 -29.57 -20.21 -6.59
N ALA A 588 -30.04 -18.99 -6.86
CA ALA A 588 -31.33 -18.50 -6.37
C ALA A 588 -32.55 -18.99 -7.18
N LYS A 589 -32.34 -19.65 -8.32
CA LYS A 589 -33.42 -20.00 -9.26
C LYS A 589 -34.48 -20.93 -8.68
N SER A 590 -34.06 -21.92 -7.87
CA SER A 590 -34.93 -22.95 -7.28
C SER A 590 -35.79 -22.45 -6.11
N ILE A 591 -35.46 -21.28 -5.53
CA ILE A 591 -36.17 -20.74 -4.37
C ILE A 591 -37.55 -20.24 -4.81
N THR A 592 -38.63 -20.61 -4.11
CA THR A 592 -40.00 -20.23 -4.49
C THR A 592 -40.57 -19.10 -3.65
N GLN A 593 -39.93 -18.74 -2.54
CA GLN A 593 -40.33 -17.59 -1.72
C GLN A 593 -39.54 -16.37 -2.14
N GLU A 594 -40.23 -15.25 -2.38
CA GLU A 594 -39.61 -14.03 -2.91
C GLU A 594 -38.54 -13.47 -1.96
N CYS A 595 -38.86 -13.35 -0.67
CA CYS A 595 -37.94 -12.83 0.32
C CYS A 595 -36.72 -13.74 0.50
N GLU A 596 -36.94 -15.05 0.56
CA GLU A 596 -35.84 -16.03 0.66
C GLU A 596 -34.93 -15.96 -0.57
N LYS A 597 -35.52 -15.76 -1.77
CA LYS A 597 -34.78 -15.58 -3.01
C LYS A 597 -33.95 -14.31 -3.01
N GLY A 598 -34.54 -13.19 -2.59
CA GLY A 598 -33.84 -11.91 -2.43
C GLY A 598 -32.67 -12.03 -1.46
N PHE A 599 -32.88 -12.69 -0.31
CA PHE A 599 -31.84 -12.89 0.68
C PHE A 599 -30.70 -13.78 0.16
N SER A 600 -31.04 -14.92 -0.46
CA SER A 600 -30.05 -15.85 -1.01
C SER A 600 -29.19 -15.20 -2.10
N LEU A 601 -29.78 -14.29 -2.90
CA LEU A 601 -29.02 -13.54 -3.90
C LEU A 601 -28.02 -12.59 -3.24
N ASN A 602 -28.46 -11.87 -2.20
CA ASN A 602 -27.61 -10.93 -1.45
C ASN A 602 -26.41 -11.64 -0.78
N VAL A 603 -26.66 -12.76 -0.08
CA VAL A 603 -25.59 -13.54 0.55
C VAL A 603 -24.60 -14.07 -0.49
N CYS A 604 -25.08 -14.60 -1.62
CA CYS A 604 -24.20 -15.11 -2.66
C CYS A 604 -23.30 -14.01 -3.27
N ILE A 605 -23.84 -12.80 -3.48
CA ILE A 605 -23.06 -11.68 -4.01
C ILE A 605 -22.02 -11.23 -2.98
N ALA A 606 -22.40 -11.07 -1.71
CA ALA A 606 -21.47 -10.69 -0.64
C ALA A 606 -20.33 -11.71 -0.48
N GLU A 607 -20.64 -13.01 -0.47
CA GLU A 607 -19.62 -14.08 -0.42
C GLU A 607 -18.67 -14.04 -1.63
N ALA A 608 -19.18 -13.73 -2.82
CA ALA A 608 -18.37 -13.65 -4.03
C ALA A 608 -17.45 -12.43 -4.03
N ILE A 609 -17.95 -11.27 -3.58
CA ILE A 609 -17.14 -10.05 -3.40
C ILE A 609 -16.04 -10.30 -2.38
N HIS A 610 -16.38 -10.86 -1.22
CA HIS A 610 -15.39 -11.16 -0.19
C HIS A 610 -14.29 -12.12 -0.66
N LYS A 611 -14.65 -13.11 -1.49
CA LYS A 611 -13.66 -14.02 -2.09
C LYS A 611 -12.74 -13.34 -3.10
N LEU A 612 -13.26 -12.38 -3.86
CA LEU A 612 -12.46 -11.57 -4.78
C LEU A 612 -11.49 -10.66 -4.04
N GLU A 613 -11.88 -10.17 -2.86
CA GLU A 613 -10.99 -9.37 -2.00
C GLU A 613 -9.87 -10.22 -1.38
N GLN A 614 -10.08 -11.52 -1.18
CA GLN A 614 -9.11 -12.42 -0.54
C GLN A 614 -8.14 -13.13 -1.49
N HIS A 615 -8.40 -13.16 -2.80
CA HIS A 615 -7.65 -13.97 -3.75
C HIS A 615 -7.35 -13.25 -5.08
N ASP A 616 -6.13 -13.42 -5.60
CA ASP A 616 -5.77 -13.14 -7.00
C ASP A 616 -6.54 -14.07 -7.94
N GLU A 617 -7.72 -13.64 -8.44
CA GLU A 617 -8.58 -14.08 -9.59
C GLU A 617 -8.69 -15.57 -10.03
N HIS A 618 -7.90 -16.51 -9.52
CA HIS A 618 -7.65 -17.82 -10.11
C HIS A 618 -8.71 -18.88 -9.80
N GLU A 619 -9.62 -18.66 -8.84
CA GLU A 619 -10.56 -19.70 -8.39
C GLU A 619 -11.98 -19.60 -8.94
N LEU A 620 -12.31 -18.60 -9.78
CA LEU A 620 -13.66 -18.50 -10.33
C LEU A 620 -13.95 -19.51 -11.46
N ASP A 621 -12.96 -20.23 -11.99
CA ASP A 621 -13.10 -21.12 -13.16
C ASP A 621 -13.41 -22.59 -12.84
N SER A 622 -13.55 -22.99 -11.57
CA SER A 622 -14.01 -24.34 -11.24
C SER A 622 -15.54 -24.46 -11.34
N ASP A 623 -16.04 -24.54 -12.57
CA ASP A 623 -17.38 -25.09 -12.86
C ASP A 623 -17.33 -26.62 -12.64
N THR A 624 -17.15 -27.07 -11.40
CA THR A 624 -17.56 -28.43 -11.02
C THR A 624 -19.06 -28.42 -10.75
N GLU A 625 -19.80 -29.12 -11.60
CA GLU A 625 -21.23 -29.39 -11.45
C GLU A 625 -21.47 -30.20 -10.16
N ASP A 626 -21.76 -29.53 -9.05
CA ASP A 626 -22.30 -30.19 -7.85
C ASP A 626 -23.81 -30.46 -8.03
N GLU A 627 -24.11 -31.63 -8.60
CA GLU A 627 -25.31 -32.38 -8.25
C GLU A 627 -25.16 -32.93 -6.83
N ALA A 628 -25.76 -32.28 -5.83
CA ALA A 628 -26.46 -32.91 -4.69
C ALA A 628 -26.69 -31.93 -3.52
N VAL A 629 -27.88 -31.33 -3.43
CA VAL A 629 -28.49 -31.02 -2.12
C VAL A 629 -29.98 -31.33 -2.21
N THR A 630 -30.33 -32.57 -1.85
CA THR A 630 -31.68 -32.91 -1.39
C THR A 630 -31.57 -33.96 -0.31
N GLU A 631 -30.88 -33.65 0.79
CA GLU A 631 -31.02 -34.45 2.01
C GLU A 631 -30.71 -33.63 3.25
N GLN A 632 -31.64 -32.76 3.63
CA GLN A 632 -31.88 -32.37 5.02
C GLN A 632 -33.33 -31.88 5.18
N ALA A 633 -34.24 -32.84 5.07
CA ALA A 633 -35.56 -32.79 5.68
C ALA A 633 -35.83 -34.18 6.29
N LYS A 634 -35.22 -34.42 7.45
CA LYS A 634 -35.63 -35.43 8.42
C LYS A 634 -35.29 -34.96 9.83
#